data_AF-F8PSH7-F1
#
_entry.id   AF-F8PSH7-F1
#
_cell.length_a   1.000
_cell.length_b   1.000
_cell.length_c   1.000
_cell.angle_alpha   90.00
_cell.angle_beta   90.00
_cell.angle_gamma   90.00
#
_symmetry.space_group_name_H-M   'P 1'
#
loop_
_entity.id
_entity.type
_entity.pdbx_description
1 polymer ?
#
loop_
_entity_poly.entity_id
_entity_poly.type
_entity_poly.pdbx_seq_one_letter_code
_entity_poly.pdbx_strand_id
1 'polypeptide(L)'
;MGLNSDPDEFPGKYNLFEAETRRRVWWDIFYYDLFVADCMGQLPFIVDNSFTTKMPLDVDEDLFSPASTSVPLPRSSLSPLDHESTDFKYFGLKCHLAKIIKNVKKRPFKDPVRDTSSHDQPSIEQVATLESEVKQWLTELPPGFRLDMNA
;
A
#
# COMPACT_ATOMS: atom_id res chain seq x y z
N MET A 1 -19.65 6.29 -2.77
CA MET A 1 -19.33 5.94 -1.36
C MET A 1 -18.15 6.71 -0.77
N GLY A 2 -17.34 7.46 -1.56
CA GLY A 2 -16.29 8.36 -1.05
C GLY A 2 -15.14 7.65 -0.33
N LEU A 3 -14.73 6.48 -0.82
CA LEU A 3 -13.65 5.66 -0.22
C LEU A 3 -12.25 6.17 -0.60
N ASN A 4 -12.15 6.91 -1.70
CA ASN A 4 -10.92 7.57 -2.15
C ASN A 4 -10.61 8.86 -1.37
N SER A 5 -11.49 9.29 -0.47
CA SER A 5 -11.29 10.44 0.41
C SER A 5 -11.03 9.94 1.83
N ASP A 6 -9.99 10.46 2.49
CA ASP A 6 -9.68 10.05 3.86
C ASP A 6 -10.84 10.39 4.82
N PRO A 7 -11.23 9.47 5.72
CA PRO A 7 -12.27 9.73 6.71
C PRO A 7 -12.01 10.97 7.58
N ASP A 8 -10.74 11.32 7.84
CA ASP A 8 -10.37 12.47 8.67
C ASP A 8 -10.76 13.82 8.03
N GLU A 9 -11.03 13.84 6.71
CA GLU A 9 -11.55 15.03 6.01
C GLU A 9 -13.00 15.33 6.37
N PHE A 10 -13.69 14.41 7.06
CA PHE A 10 -15.08 14.54 7.48
C PHE A 10 -15.21 14.35 9.01
N PRO A 11 -14.74 15.31 9.83
CA PRO A 11 -14.74 15.18 11.29
C PRO A 11 -16.14 14.86 11.84
N GLY A 12 -16.22 13.87 12.73
CA GLY A 12 -17.46 13.45 13.38
C GLY A 12 -18.41 12.62 12.51
N LYS A 13 -18.09 12.38 11.23
CA LYS A 13 -18.92 11.55 10.34
C LYS A 13 -18.76 10.05 10.58
N TYR A 14 -17.56 9.63 10.93
CA TYR A 14 -17.20 8.22 11.13
C TYR A 14 -16.58 8.03 12.51
N ASN A 15 -16.91 6.92 13.16
CA ASN A 15 -16.15 6.50 14.33
C ASN A 15 -14.77 5.94 13.92
N LEU A 16 -13.91 5.67 14.91
CA LEU A 16 -12.55 5.20 14.68
C LEU A 16 -12.49 3.92 13.84
N PHE A 17 -13.33 2.94 14.17
CA PHE A 17 -13.38 1.66 13.49
C PHE A 17 -13.89 1.78 12.05
N GLU A 18 -14.92 2.59 11.83
CA GLU A 18 -15.46 2.88 10.50
C GLU A 18 -14.43 3.60 9.62
N ALA A 19 -13.73 4.59 10.18
CA ALA A 19 -12.67 5.30 9.47
C ALA A 19 -11.59 4.32 9.00
N GLU A 20 -11.07 3.48 9.90
CA GLU A 20 -10.04 2.52 9.56
C GLU A 20 -10.54 1.44 8.58
N THR A 21 -11.75 0.92 8.76
CA THR A 21 -12.36 -0.04 7.82
C THR A 21 -12.46 0.55 6.42
N ARG A 22 -12.83 1.82 6.29
CA ARG A 22 -12.90 2.50 4.98
C ARG A 22 -11.52 2.65 4.34
N ARG A 23 -10.47 2.96 5.13
CA ARG A 23 -9.08 2.97 4.65
C ARG A 23 -8.69 1.60 4.12
N ARG A 24 -8.94 0.53 4.87
CA ARG A 24 -8.62 -0.85 4.46
C ARG A 24 -9.32 -1.23 3.15
N VAL A 25 -10.62 -0.99 3.05
CA VAL A 25 -11.38 -1.28 1.82
C VAL A 25 -10.83 -0.50 0.62
N TRP A 26 -10.48 0.77 0.79
CA TRP A 26 -9.87 1.55 -0.28
C TRP A 26 -8.53 0.98 -0.75
N TRP A 27 -7.67 0.57 0.18
CA TRP A 27 -6.37 0.00 -0.14
C TRP A 27 -6.46 -1.38 -0.80
N ASP A 28 -7.48 -2.17 -0.48
CA ASP A 28 -7.78 -3.38 -1.25
C ASP A 28 -8.19 -3.05 -2.68
N ILE A 29 -9.08 -2.07 -2.88
CA ILE A 29 -9.46 -1.61 -4.23
C ILE A 29 -8.23 -1.16 -5.01
N PHE A 30 -7.35 -0.37 -4.39
CA PHE A 30 -6.11 0.09 -5.01
C PHE A 30 -5.19 -1.06 -5.39
N TYR A 31 -5.01 -2.04 -4.49
CA TYR A 31 -4.20 -3.22 -4.76
C TYR A 31 -4.77 -4.05 -5.91
N TYR A 32 -6.09 -4.30 -5.93
CA TYR A 32 -6.72 -5.11 -6.96
C TYR A 32 -6.74 -4.41 -8.32
N ASP A 33 -6.90 -3.09 -8.37
CA ASP A 33 -6.74 -2.32 -9.61
C ASP A 33 -5.35 -2.57 -10.25
N LEU A 34 -4.30 -2.48 -9.43
CA LEU A 34 -2.93 -2.76 -9.86
C LEU A 34 -2.73 -4.23 -10.26
N PHE A 35 -3.16 -5.15 -9.40
CA PHE A 35 -2.98 -6.60 -9.62
C PHE A 35 -3.70 -7.09 -10.88
N VAL A 36 -4.95 -6.68 -11.09
CA VAL A 36 -5.73 -7.09 -12.27
C VAL A 36 -5.15 -6.45 -13.53
N ALA A 37 -4.77 -5.17 -13.49
CA ALA A 37 -4.10 -4.53 -14.61
C ALA A 37 -2.82 -5.29 -15.00
N ASP A 38 -2.04 -5.72 -14.01
CA ASP A 38 -0.83 -6.51 -14.21
C ASP A 38 -1.10 -7.88 -14.84
N CYS A 39 -2.11 -8.61 -14.36
CA CYS A 39 -2.51 -9.89 -14.93
C CYS A 39 -3.01 -9.75 -16.38
N MET A 40 -3.62 -8.62 -16.72
CA MET A 40 -4.22 -8.36 -18.03
C MET A 40 -3.30 -7.60 -18.99
N GLY A 41 -2.08 -7.23 -18.55
CA GLY A 41 -1.17 -6.39 -19.32
C GLY A 41 -1.73 -5.01 -19.65
N GLN A 42 -2.61 -4.48 -18.80
CA GLN A 42 -3.25 -3.16 -18.93
C GLN A 42 -2.62 -2.15 -17.96
N LEU A 43 -2.96 -0.88 -18.14
CA LEU A 43 -2.69 0.15 -17.14
C LEU A 43 -3.70 0.09 -15.99
N PRO A 44 -3.27 0.31 -14.73
CA PRO A 44 -4.19 0.52 -13.61
C PRO A 44 -5.07 1.75 -13.85
N PHE A 45 -6.34 1.69 -13.45
CA PHE A 45 -7.31 2.78 -13.68
C PHE A 45 -7.19 3.92 -12.68
N ILE A 46 -6.78 3.64 -11.44
CA ILE A 46 -6.69 4.66 -10.40
C ILE A 46 -5.49 5.56 -10.73
N VAL A 47 -5.75 6.84 -10.95
CA VAL A 47 -4.69 7.82 -11.24
C VAL A 47 -3.94 8.17 -9.95
N ASP A 48 -2.65 8.47 -10.05
CA ASP A 48 -1.90 9.00 -8.91
C ASP A 48 -2.50 10.31 -8.40
N ASN A 49 -2.39 10.56 -7.10
CA ASN A 49 -2.87 11.78 -6.45
C ASN A 49 -4.38 12.05 -6.64
N SER A 50 -5.16 11.06 -7.11
CA SER A 50 -6.63 11.15 -7.25
C SER A 50 -7.40 10.77 -5.98
N PHE A 51 -6.67 10.43 -4.92
CA PHE A 51 -7.19 10.00 -3.63
C PHE A 51 -6.38 10.61 -2.50
N THR A 52 -7.01 10.78 -1.35
CA THR A 52 -6.40 11.34 -0.14
C THR A 52 -6.31 10.33 1.01
N THR A 53 -6.92 9.15 0.85
CA THR A 53 -6.94 8.08 1.84
C THR A 53 -5.53 7.71 2.30
N LYS A 54 -5.31 7.83 3.62
CA LYS A 54 -4.02 7.54 4.26
C LYS A 54 -3.78 6.03 4.30
N MET A 55 -2.52 5.65 4.56
CA MET A 55 -2.18 4.25 4.81
C MET A 55 -3.02 3.69 5.98
N PRO A 56 -3.42 2.41 5.92
CA PRO A 56 -4.05 1.74 7.05
C PRO A 56 -3.10 1.75 8.25
N LEU A 57 -3.66 1.77 9.46
CA LEU A 57 -2.86 1.71 10.68
C LEU A 57 -2.27 0.30 10.85
N ASP A 58 -1.40 0.10 11.84
CA ASP A 58 -1.06 -1.23 12.37
C ASP A 58 -1.63 -1.26 13.79
N VAL A 59 -2.53 -2.21 14.07
CA VAL A 59 -3.29 -2.27 15.33
C VAL A 59 -3.43 -3.73 15.78
N ASP A 60 -3.66 -3.95 17.07
CA ASP A 60 -4.05 -5.28 17.56
C ASP A 60 -5.51 -5.56 17.20
N GLU A 61 -5.74 -6.47 16.25
CA GLU A 61 -7.06 -6.83 15.73
C GLU A 61 -7.99 -7.41 16.79
N ASP A 62 -7.46 -8.09 17.82
CA ASP A 62 -8.30 -8.65 18.90
C ASP A 62 -8.86 -7.55 19.81
N LEU A 63 -8.24 -6.36 19.78
CA LEU A 63 -8.65 -5.20 20.57
C LEU A 63 -9.31 -4.11 19.72
N PHE A 64 -9.28 -4.23 18.39
CA PHE A 64 -9.83 -3.24 17.48
C PHE A 64 -11.24 -3.61 17.03
N SER A 65 -12.23 -2.91 17.59
CA SER A 65 -13.66 -3.22 17.40
C SER A 65 -14.49 -1.96 17.14
N PRO A 66 -15.77 -2.09 16.73
CA PRO A 66 -16.67 -0.95 16.59
C PRO A 66 -16.84 -0.09 17.85
N ALA A 67 -16.55 -0.64 19.03
CA ALA A 67 -16.62 0.09 20.31
C ALA A 67 -15.32 0.82 20.67
N SER A 68 -14.24 0.64 19.90
CA SER A 68 -12.93 1.22 20.19
C SER A 68 -12.97 2.75 20.04
N THR A 69 -12.58 3.46 21.09
CA THR A 69 -12.49 4.93 21.14
C THR A 69 -11.07 5.46 20.98
N SER A 70 -10.09 4.56 20.99
CA SER A 70 -8.66 4.85 20.79
C SER A 70 -8.01 3.75 19.96
N VAL A 71 -6.92 4.09 19.27
CA VAL A 71 -6.15 3.15 18.45
C VAL A 71 -5.40 2.21 19.40
N PRO A 72 -5.69 0.90 19.41
CA PRO A 72 -4.92 -0.03 20.22
C PRO A 72 -3.50 -0.14 19.65
N LEU A 73 -2.53 -0.28 20.54
CA LEU A 73 -1.14 -0.48 20.12
C LEU A 73 -1.03 -1.77 19.30
N PRO A 74 -0.15 -1.80 18.27
CA PRO A 74 0.14 -3.03 17.56
C PRO A 74 0.58 -4.12 18.54
N ARG A 75 0.18 -5.37 18.28
CA ARG A 75 0.64 -6.50 19.08
C ARG A 75 2.16 -6.61 19.01
N SER A 76 2.79 -6.55 20.18
CA SER A 76 4.23 -6.81 20.33
C SER A 76 4.46 -8.32 20.22
N SER A 77 5.30 -8.74 19.29
CA SER A 77 5.71 -10.15 19.15
C SER A 77 6.67 -10.50 20.27
N LEU A 78 6.16 -10.66 21.49
CA LEU A 78 6.97 -11.02 22.66
C LEU A 78 7.29 -12.51 22.67
N SER A 79 6.53 -13.35 21.95
CA SER A 79 6.80 -14.78 21.78
C SER A 79 7.03 -15.15 20.31
N PRO A 80 8.08 -15.93 19.98
CA PRO A 80 8.28 -16.52 18.65
C PRO A 80 7.14 -17.45 18.19
N LEU A 81 6.24 -17.82 19.11
CA LEU A 81 5.08 -18.69 18.86
C LEU A 81 3.79 -17.91 18.56
N ASP A 82 3.77 -16.57 18.69
CA ASP A 82 2.60 -15.73 18.41
C ASP A 82 2.34 -15.52 16.91
N HIS A 83 2.67 -16.53 16.10
CA HIS A 83 2.72 -16.49 14.64
C HIS A 83 1.33 -16.32 13.96
N GLU A 84 0.25 -16.32 14.73
CA GLU A 84 -1.13 -16.23 14.22
C GLU A 84 -1.58 -14.80 13.90
N SER A 85 -1.03 -13.75 14.51
CA SER A 85 -1.49 -12.36 14.26
C SER A 85 -0.67 -11.65 13.18
N THR A 86 -0.41 -12.33 12.06
CA THR A 86 0.45 -11.84 10.97
C THR A 86 -0.34 -11.04 9.91
N ASP A 87 -1.65 -11.23 9.87
CA ASP A 87 -2.53 -10.80 8.77
C ASP A 87 -2.55 -9.28 8.57
N PHE A 88 -2.59 -8.50 9.65
CA PHE A 88 -2.71 -7.05 9.52
C PHE A 88 -1.37 -6.35 9.27
N LYS A 89 -0.27 -6.87 9.85
CA LYS A 89 1.09 -6.45 9.46
C LYS A 89 1.34 -6.73 7.99
N TYR A 90 0.93 -7.91 7.51
CA TYR A 90 0.96 -8.24 6.09
C TYR A 90 0.15 -7.25 5.26
N PHE A 91 -1.04 -6.86 5.71
CA PHE A 91 -1.88 -5.90 5.00
C PHE A 91 -1.16 -4.56 4.80
N GLY A 92 -0.55 -3.99 5.85
CA GLY A 92 0.23 -2.76 5.75
C GLY A 92 1.40 -2.89 4.78
N LEU A 93 2.14 -4.02 4.83
CA LEU A 93 3.22 -4.33 3.90
C LEU A 93 2.73 -4.47 2.45
N LYS A 94 1.59 -5.14 2.24
CA LYS A 94 0.93 -5.28 0.93
C LYS A 94 0.60 -3.91 0.34
N CYS A 95 0.03 -3.02 1.15
CA CYS A 95 -0.33 -1.67 0.73
C CYS A 95 0.93 -0.87 0.34
N HIS A 96 2.00 -0.97 1.12
CA HIS A 96 3.27 -0.31 0.81
C HIS A 96 3.86 -0.85 -0.49
N LEU A 97 3.92 -2.17 -0.65
CA LEU A 97 4.40 -2.81 -1.88
C LEU A 97 3.59 -2.37 -3.10
N ALA A 98 2.26 -2.28 -2.99
CA ALA A 98 1.41 -1.78 -4.08
C ALA A 98 1.80 -0.37 -4.52
N LYS A 99 2.14 0.53 -3.59
CA LYS A 99 2.63 1.87 -3.92
C LYS A 99 3.96 1.82 -4.67
N ILE A 100 4.91 1.01 -4.19
CA ILE A 100 6.22 0.84 -4.82
C ILE A 100 6.05 0.30 -6.25
N ILE A 101 5.28 -0.78 -6.43
CA ILE A 101 5.01 -1.37 -7.76
C ILE A 101 4.38 -0.34 -8.68
N LYS A 102 3.37 0.41 -8.21
CA LYS A 102 2.75 1.46 -9.02
C LYS A 102 3.76 2.53 -9.42
N ASN A 103 4.61 2.99 -8.50
CA ASN A 103 5.68 3.95 -8.78
C ASN A 103 6.67 3.46 -9.85
N VAL A 104 7.01 2.17 -9.84
CA VAL A 104 7.86 1.54 -10.87
C VAL A 104 7.12 1.46 -12.22
N LYS A 105 5.83 1.10 -12.22
CA LYS A 105 5.00 0.90 -13.42
C LYS A 105 4.49 2.16 -14.11
N LYS A 106 4.75 3.34 -13.54
CA LYS A 106 4.53 4.62 -14.24
C LYS A 106 5.32 4.76 -15.55
N ARG A 107 6.31 3.88 -15.80
CA ARG A 107 7.34 4.07 -16.82
C ARG A 107 7.19 3.25 -18.12
N PRO A 108 6.73 1.98 -18.16
CA PRO A 108 6.73 1.21 -19.41
C PRO A 108 5.53 1.40 -20.33
N PHE A 109 4.43 2.05 -19.92
CA PHE A 109 3.18 2.05 -20.69
C PHE A 109 2.69 3.48 -20.96
N LYS A 110 3.43 4.21 -21.81
CA LYS A 110 2.98 5.48 -22.40
C LYS A 110 2.71 5.22 -23.88
N ASP A 111 1.47 5.50 -24.27
CA ASP A 111 0.80 5.28 -25.55
C ASP A 111 1.70 5.44 -26.81
N PRO A 112 1.84 4.42 -27.68
CA PRO A 112 2.69 4.49 -28.88
C PRO A 112 2.23 5.51 -29.94
N VAL A 113 1.07 6.16 -29.73
CA VAL A 113 0.47 7.11 -30.69
C VAL A 113 0.76 8.58 -30.32
N ARG A 114 1.27 8.89 -29.11
CA ARG A 114 1.56 10.26 -28.69
C ARG A 114 3.02 10.65 -28.92
N ASP A 115 3.24 11.28 -30.07
CA ASP A 115 4.33 12.18 -30.46
C ASP A 115 5.76 11.90 -29.98
N THR A 116 6.57 11.57 -30.97
CA THR A 116 8.02 11.64 -31.00
C THR A 116 8.52 13.07 -30.77
N SER A 117 8.66 13.50 -29.52
CA SER A 117 9.57 14.60 -29.16
C SER A 117 10.47 14.19 -28.01
N SER A 118 11.61 13.61 -28.41
CA SER A 118 12.92 13.64 -27.75
C SER A 118 12.98 14.24 -26.32
N HIS A 119 12.79 13.43 -25.27
CA HIS A 119 13.55 13.49 -23.99
C HIS A 119 13.09 12.57 -22.84
N ASP A 120 12.24 11.57 -23.03
CA ASP A 120 11.61 10.83 -21.91
C ASP A 120 12.27 9.47 -21.56
N GLN A 121 13.61 9.36 -21.61
CA GLN A 121 14.28 8.27 -20.87
C GLN A 121 14.32 8.64 -19.38
N PRO A 122 14.01 7.71 -18.46
CA PRO A 122 14.14 7.97 -17.03
C PRO A 122 15.58 8.37 -16.75
N SER A 123 15.78 9.50 -16.07
CA SER A 123 17.12 9.90 -15.63
C SER A 123 17.71 8.76 -14.79
N ILE A 124 19.00 8.48 -14.97
CA ILE A 124 19.76 7.52 -14.16
C ILE A 124 19.51 7.73 -12.66
N GLU A 125 19.36 9.00 -12.25
CA GLU A 125 19.04 9.42 -10.89
C GLU A 125 17.67 8.90 -10.42
N GLN A 126 16.66 8.96 -11.29
CA GLN A 126 15.31 8.50 -10.98
C GLN A 126 15.21 6.98 -10.88
N VAL A 127 16.11 6.23 -11.54
CA VAL A 127 16.22 4.77 -11.40
C VAL A 127 16.92 4.44 -10.09
N ALA A 128 18.03 5.13 -9.78
CA ALA A 128 18.75 4.95 -8.53
C ALA A 128 17.87 5.23 -7.29
N THR A 129 17.01 6.25 -7.35
CA THR A 129 16.07 6.54 -6.26
C THR A 129 15.07 5.39 -6.04
N LEU A 130 14.47 4.85 -7.11
CA LEU A 130 13.54 3.71 -6.99
C LEU A 130 14.24 2.47 -6.45
N GLU A 131 15.46 2.19 -6.91
CA GLU A 131 16.26 1.07 -6.42
C GLU A 131 16.54 1.22 -4.92
N SER A 132 16.87 2.45 -4.47
CA SER A 132 17.08 2.73 -3.05
C SER A 132 15.82 2.54 -2.21
N GLU A 133 14.65 2.97 -2.71
CA GLU A 133 13.35 2.78 -2.04
C GLU A 133 13.02 1.28 -1.88
N VAL A 134 13.20 0.49 -2.95
CA VAL A 134 12.98 -0.97 -2.91
C VAL A 134 13.94 -1.64 -1.94
N LYS A 135 15.24 -1.31 -1.99
CA LYS A 135 16.25 -1.87 -1.09
C LYS A 135 15.97 -1.52 0.37
N GLN A 136 15.63 -0.25 0.64
CA GLN A 136 15.26 0.20 1.98
C GLN A 136 14.05 -0.59 2.50
N TRP A 137 12.99 -0.68 1.71
CA TRP A 137 11.81 -1.44 2.09
C TRP A 137 12.13 -2.89 2.42
N LEU A 138 12.94 -3.57 1.59
CA LEU A 138 13.38 -4.96 1.84
C LEU A 138 14.18 -5.11 3.15
N THR A 139 15.00 -4.12 3.51
CA THR A 139 15.76 -4.16 4.77
C THR A 139 14.89 -3.97 6.02
N GLU A 140 13.83 -3.17 5.89
CA GLU A 140 12.86 -2.88 6.95
C GLU A 140 11.85 -4.02 7.17
N LEU A 141 11.78 -5.00 6.26
CA LEU A 141 10.87 -6.14 6.40
C LEU A 141 11.16 -6.97 7.67
N PRO A 142 10.12 -7.29 8.45
CA PRO A 142 10.25 -8.24 9.57
C PRO A 142 10.75 -9.61 9.07
N PRO A 143 11.48 -10.38 9.90
CA PRO A 143 12.10 -11.63 9.47
C PRO A 143 11.15 -12.62 8.80
N GLY A 144 9.91 -12.75 9.29
CA GLY A 144 8.90 -13.64 8.72
C GLY A 144 8.38 -13.26 7.32
N PHE A 145 8.71 -12.07 6.83
CA PHE A 145 8.33 -11.59 5.48
C PHE A 145 9.51 -11.48 4.52
N ARG A 146 10.72 -11.86 4.95
CA ARG A 146 11.90 -11.86 4.07
C ARG A 146 11.85 -13.10 3.17
N LEU A 147 12.05 -12.88 1.87
CA LEU A 147 12.21 -13.98 0.92
C LEU A 147 13.59 -14.60 1.11
N ASP A 148 13.65 -15.91 1.35
CA ASP A 148 14.89 -16.66 1.24
C ASP A 148 15.29 -16.73 -0.23
N MET A 149 16.21 -15.86 -0.64
CA MET A 149 16.72 -15.78 -2.03
C MET A 149 17.65 -16.95 -2.42
N ASN A 150 17.78 -17.97 -1.56
CA ASN A 150 18.68 -19.13 -1.72
C ASN A 150 17.94 -20.47 -1.90
N ALA A 151 16.63 -20.46 -2.19
CA ALA A 151 15.83 -21.66 -2.45
C ALA A 151 15.74 -22.00 -3.94
#